data_AF-A0A0B4FDR9-F1
#
_entry.id   AF-A0A0B4FDR9-F1
#
_cell.length_a   1.000
_cell.length_b   1.000
_cell.length_c   1.000
_cell.angle_alpha   90.00
_cell.angle_beta   90.00
_cell.angle_gamma   90.00
#
_symmetry.space_group_name_H-M   'P 1'
#
loop_
_entity.id
_entity.type
_entity.pdbx_description
1 polymer ?
#
loop_
_entity_poly.entity_id
_entity_poly.type
_entity_poly.pdbx_seq_one_letter_code
_entity_poly.pdbx_strand_id
1 'polypeptide(L)'
;MPVSLTVKNVVYDTYSVSGKTLPDIAKSIKKSGPKDPNDNKKVAFLTTTELECLTAKGKYVADGKPKIDKKTGWFEVTAKVSALKLILHTTVKCPKRSVSGLSPRALIEWYRFYACCLVHEAEHVSKAKKECEKIAKELNKLKGTGLADTEADALKMAQEDLMRVINIHIFDDRDRLNEMHRKFDRSSHHGEKKGALLDTSVG
;
A
#
# COMPACT_ATOMS: atom_id res chain seq x y z
N MET A 1 18.68 -5.90 -6.68
CA MET A 1 17.76 -7.04 -6.52
C MET A 1 16.92 -7.15 -7.80
N PRO A 2 16.65 -8.36 -8.31
CA PRO A 2 15.80 -8.59 -9.50
C PRO A 2 14.41 -7.96 -9.42
N VAL A 3 13.78 -8.02 -8.24
CA VAL A 3 12.55 -7.26 -7.95
C VAL A 3 12.92 -5.84 -7.53
N SER A 4 12.31 -4.86 -8.18
CA SER A 4 12.46 -3.43 -7.90
C SER A 4 11.15 -2.81 -7.45
N LEU A 5 11.20 -1.85 -6.53
CA LEU A 5 10.05 -1.10 -6.05
C LEU A 5 10.12 0.35 -6.54
N THR A 6 9.05 0.82 -7.18
CA THR A 6 8.83 2.24 -7.48
C THR A 6 7.71 2.77 -6.60
N VAL A 7 7.94 3.88 -5.91
CA VAL A 7 6.88 4.57 -5.14
C VAL A 7 6.40 5.75 -5.99
N LYS A 8 5.10 5.79 -6.29
CA LYS A 8 4.50 6.93 -6.99
C LYS A 8 4.32 8.11 -6.03
N ASN A 9 4.21 9.30 -6.59
CA ASN A 9 3.84 10.48 -5.81
C ASN A 9 2.47 10.25 -5.17
N VAL A 10 2.31 10.73 -3.94
CA VAL A 10 1.05 10.67 -3.21
C VAL A 10 0.00 11.49 -3.94
N VAL A 11 -1.14 10.87 -4.24
CA VAL A 11 -2.31 11.55 -4.80
C VAL A 11 -3.17 12.06 -3.65
N TYR A 12 -3.51 13.34 -3.67
CA TYR A 12 -4.41 13.93 -2.68
C TYR A 12 -5.81 14.10 -3.27
N ASP A 13 -6.78 13.34 -2.77
CA ASP A 13 -8.20 13.47 -3.10
C ASP A 13 -8.89 14.35 -2.05
N THR A 14 -9.27 15.58 -2.42
CA THR A 14 -9.81 16.54 -1.47
C THR A 14 -11.33 16.57 -1.44
N TYR A 15 -11.93 16.60 -0.25
CA TYR A 15 -13.36 16.84 -0.06
C TYR A 15 -13.62 18.18 0.65
N SER A 16 -14.83 18.72 0.49
CA SER A 16 -15.20 19.98 1.13
C SER A 16 -15.80 19.74 2.51
N VAL A 17 -15.44 20.60 3.46
CA VAL A 17 -16.06 20.71 4.79
C VAL A 17 -16.81 22.02 4.91
N SER A 18 -17.88 22.02 5.68
CA SER A 18 -18.79 23.15 5.85
C SER A 18 -18.87 23.56 7.32
N GLY A 19 -18.95 24.86 7.60
CA GLY A 19 -19.10 25.37 8.96
C GLY A 19 -18.42 26.73 9.13
N LYS A 20 -18.85 27.49 10.14
CA LYS A 20 -18.19 28.76 10.52
C LYS A 20 -17.37 28.61 11.81
N THR A 21 -17.43 27.43 12.44
CA THR A 21 -16.73 27.12 13.68
C THR A 21 -16.04 25.76 13.56
N LEU A 22 -15.03 25.49 14.40
CA LEU A 22 -14.38 24.18 14.44
C LEU A 22 -15.33 23.03 14.82
N PRO A 23 -16.28 23.20 15.77
CA PRO A 23 -17.34 22.21 15.99
C PRO A 23 -18.16 21.88 14.75
N ASP A 24 -18.52 22.88 13.93
CA ASP A 24 -19.28 22.65 12.71
C ASP A 24 -18.47 21.90 11.66
N ILE A 25 -17.19 22.27 11.51
CA ILE A 25 -16.26 21.55 10.62
C ILE A 25 -16.11 20.10 11.09
N ALA A 26 -15.94 19.84 12.39
CA ALA A 26 -15.85 18.49 12.93
C ALA A 26 -17.13 17.67 12.65
N LYS A 27 -18.31 18.27 12.79
CA LYS A 27 -19.59 17.64 12.41
C LYS A 27 -19.65 17.35 10.89
N SER A 28 -19.17 18.28 10.07
CA SER A 28 -19.09 18.11 8.62
C SER A 28 -18.21 16.92 8.26
N ILE A 29 -17.02 16.80 8.86
CA ILE A 29 -16.12 15.64 8.69
C ILE A 29 -16.83 14.33 9.06
N LYS A 30 -17.51 14.28 10.21
CA LYS A 30 -18.29 13.10 10.62
C LYS A 30 -19.42 12.74 9.64
N LYS A 31 -19.84 13.67 8.77
CA LYS A 31 -20.87 13.46 7.76
C LYS A 31 -20.30 13.15 6.37
N SER A 32 -19.25 13.84 5.93
CA SER A 32 -18.73 13.80 4.55
C SER A 32 -17.35 13.17 4.40
N GLY A 33 -16.63 12.97 5.50
CA GLY A 33 -15.28 12.39 5.50
C GLY A 33 -15.23 10.95 4.99
N PRO A 34 -14.05 10.48 4.57
CA PRO A 34 -13.81 9.08 4.22
C PRO A 34 -14.15 8.16 5.38
N LYS A 35 -14.67 6.97 5.05
CA LYS A 35 -14.94 5.91 6.02
C LYS A 35 -13.70 5.02 6.13
N ASP A 36 -13.12 4.92 7.31
CA ASP A 36 -12.02 3.98 7.57
C ASP A 36 -12.55 2.55 7.47
N PRO A 37 -11.99 1.69 6.60
CA PRO A 37 -12.41 0.29 6.48
C PRO A 37 -12.16 -0.53 7.75
N ASN A 38 -11.28 -0.09 8.65
CA ASN A 38 -10.86 -0.86 9.84
C ASN A 38 -11.81 -0.72 11.04
N ASP A 39 -12.41 0.45 11.23
CA ASP A 39 -13.32 0.73 12.36
C ASP A 39 -14.70 1.23 11.92
N ASN A 40 -14.93 1.37 10.61
CA ASN A 40 -16.16 1.85 9.99
C ASN A 40 -16.57 3.28 10.40
N LYS A 41 -15.68 4.07 10.99
CA LYS A 41 -15.95 5.47 11.36
C LYS A 41 -15.51 6.40 10.24
N LYS A 42 -16.13 7.58 10.20
CA LYS A 42 -15.68 8.66 9.32
C LYS A 42 -14.54 9.42 9.97
N VAL A 43 -13.44 9.52 9.26
CA VAL A 43 -12.21 10.17 9.69
C VAL A 43 -11.92 11.39 8.81
N ALA A 44 -11.07 12.28 9.30
CA ALA A 44 -10.71 13.49 8.56
C ALA A 44 -9.82 13.15 7.36
N PHE A 45 -8.78 12.36 7.60
CA PHE A 45 -7.80 11.92 6.62
C PHE A 45 -7.83 10.39 6.55
N LEU A 46 -7.62 9.85 5.35
CA LEU A 46 -7.49 8.42 5.14
C LEU A 46 -6.44 8.16 4.06
N THR A 47 -5.34 7.51 4.42
CA THR A 47 -4.39 6.93 3.47
C THR A 47 -4.87 5.56 3.01
N THR A 48 -4.91 5.37 1.70
CA THR A 48 -5.03 4.05 1.06
C THR A 48 -3.81 3.77 0.20
N THR A 49 -3.38 2.52 0.18
CA THR A 49 -2.25 2.09 -0.65
C THR A 49 -2.61 0.87 -1.47
N GLU A 50 -2.09 0.82 -2.69
CA GLU A 50 -2.19 -0.34 -3.57
C GLU A 50 -0.81 -0.69 -4.09
N LEU A 51 -0.46 -1.97 -3.99
CA LEU A 51 0.76 -2.52 -4.59
C LEU A 51 0.40 -3.18 -5.92
N GLU A 52 0.81 -2.54 -7.01
CA GLU A 52 0.72 -3.12 -8.35
C GLU A 52 1.97 -3.95 -8.63
N CYS A 53 1.76 -5.21 -9.03
CA CYS A 53 2.83 -6.12 -9.46
C CYS A 53 2.73 -6.34 -10.98
N LEU A 54 3.73 -5.88 -11.73
CA LEU A 54 3.75 -5.99 -13.20
C LEU A 54 4.25 -7.37 -13.65
N THR A 55 3.59 -8.44 -13.22
CA THR A 55 4.00 -9.83 -13.49
C THR A 55 4.10 -10.13 -14.99
N ALA A 56 3.15 -9.67 -15.80
CA ALA A 56 3.18 -9.83 -17.26
C ALA A 56 4.37 -9.14 -17.95
N LYS A 57 5.00 -8.14 -17.31
CA LYS A 57 6.21 -7.46 -17.81
C LYS A 57 7.48 -7.94 -17.11
N GLY A 58 7.36 -8.94 -16.24
CA GLY A 58 8.48 -9.56 -15.55
C GLY A 58 9.35 -10.37 -16.51
N LYS A 59 10.60 -10.61 -16.10
CA LYS A 59 11.53 -11.54 -16.75
C LYS A 59 11.85 -12.67 -15.79
N TYR A 60 11.66 -13.89 -16.27
CA TYR A 60 11.82 -15.11 -15.49
C TYR A 60 12.81 -16.02 -16.21
N VAL A 61 13.80 -16.52 -15.49
CA VAL A 61 14.91 -17.30 -16.08
C VAL A 61 15.11 -18.58 -15.30
N ALA A 62 15.74 -19.57 -15.94
CA ALA A 62 16.17 -20.78 -15.27
C ALA A 62 17.06 -20.46 -14.05
N ASP A 63 16.84 -21.18 -12.97
CA ASP A 63 17.64 -21.12 -11.76
C ASP A 63 18.59 -22.31 -11.69
N GLY A 64 19.64 -22.25 -12.51
CA GLY A 64 20.60 -23.33 -12.66
C GLY A 64 20.30 -24.21 -13.86
N LYS A 65 20.95 -25.38 -13.91
CA LYS A 65 20.79 -26.35 -14.99
C LYS A 65 19.55 -27.24 -14.75
N PRO A 66 18.83 -27.65 -15.80
CA PRO A 66 17.77 -28.65 -15.69
C PRO A 66 18.28 -29.94 -15.07
N LYS A 67 17.41 -30.62 -14.33
CA LYS A 67 17.62 -32.00 -13.88
C LYS A 67 16.80 -32.92 -14.77
N ILE A 68 17.18 -34.20 -14.85
CA ILE A 68 16.39 -35.22 -15.54
C ILE A 68 15.75 -36.11 -14.47
N ASP A 69 14.42 -36.18 -14.47
CA ASP A 69 13.69 -37.11 -13.63
C ASP A 69 13.95 -38.55 -14.08
N LYS A 70 14.42 -39.39 -13.16
CA LYS A 70 14.88 -40.75 -13.49
C LYS A 70 13.73 -41.72 -13.82
N LYS A 71 12.49 -41.38 -13.49
CA LYS A 71 11.33 -42.27 -13.72
C LYS A 71 10.71 -42.02 -15.09
N THR A 72 10.59 -40.76 -15.46
CA THR A 72 9.92 -40.33 -16.69
C THR A 72 10.90 -40.00 -17.82
N GLY A 73 12.17 -39.71 -17.49
CA GLY A 73 13.14 -39.15 -18.44
C GLY A 73 12.90 -37.67 -18.74
N TRP A 74 11.94 -37.02 -18.07
CA TRP A 74 11.57 -35.63 -18.31
C TRP A 74 12.55 -34.65 -17.67
N PHE A 75 12.65 -33.45 -18.24
CA PHE A 75 13.41 -32.33 -17.72
C PHE A 75 12.63 -31.64 -16.61
N GLU A 76 13.26 -31.49 -15.45
CA GLU A 76 12.80 -30.70 -14.32
C GLU A 76 13.59 -29.37 -14.29
N VAL A 77 12.88 -28.26 -14.40
CA VAL A 77 13.45 -26.91 -14.39
C VAL A 77 12.85 -26.11 -13.25
N THR A 78 13.71 -25.34 -12.58
CA THR A 78 13.28 -24.31 -11.63
C THR A 78 13.47 -22.94 -12.27
N ALA A 79 12.50 -22.04 -12.16
CA ALA A 79 12.60 -20.66 -12.61
C ALA A 79 12.73 -19.70 -11.42
N LYS A 80 13.39 -18.56 -11.66
CA LYS A 80 13.49 -17.43 -10.72
C LYS A 80 13.21 -16.11 -11.41
N VAL A 81 12.88 -15.10 -10.60
CA VAL A 81 12.77 -13.71 -11.07
C VAL A 81 14.15 -13.16 -11.43
N SER A 82 14.28 -12.61 -12.64
CA SER A 82 15.47 -11.87 -13.09
C SER A 82 15.20 -10.36 -13.20
N ALA A 83 13.97 -9.97 -13.52
CA ALA A 83 13.49 -8.60 -13.43
C ALA A 83 12.00 -8.59 -13.11
N LEU A 84 11.58 -7.83 -12.11
CA LEU A 84 10.16 -7.59 -11.82
C LEU A 84 10.01 -6.20 -11.22
N LYS A 85 8.93 -5.52 -11.58
CA LYS A 85 8.64 -4.17 -11.11
C LYS A 85 7.38 -4.17 -10.26
N LEU A 86 7.52 -3.68 -9.04
CA LEU A 86 6.43 -3.34 -8.14
C LEU A 86 6.22 -1.83 -8.15
N ILE A 87 4.96 -1.40 -8.11
CA ILE A 87 4.59 0.02 -8.05
C ILE A 87 3.66 0.21 -6.86
N LEU A 88 4.10 1.01 -5.88
CA LEU A 88 3.26 1.43 -4.77
C LEU A 88 2.51 2.71 -5.16
N HIS A 89 1.19 2.59 -5.24
CA HIS A 89 0.27 3.70 -5.38
C HIS A 89 -0.24 4.11 -4.01
N THR A 90 -0.39 5.41 -3.79
CA THR A 90 -0.83 5.95 -2.50
C THR A 90 -1.78 7.10 -2.74
N THR A 91 -2.95 7.02 -2.13
CA THR A 91 -3.96 8.08 -2.14
C THR A 91 -4.24 8.53 -0.72
N VAL A 92 -4.24 9.84 -0.48
CA VAL A 92 -4.67 10.45 0.78
C VAL A 92 -5.94 11.21 0.52
N LYS A 93 -7.05 10.70 1.06
CA LYS A 93 -8.31 11.44 1.05
C LYS A 93 -8.35 12.39 2.24
N CYS A 94 -8.53 13.68 1.99
CA CYS A 94 -8.41 14.72 3.01
C CYS A 94 -9.36 15.90 2.78
N PRO A 95 -9.70 16.70 3.79
CA PRO A 95 -10.47 17.93 3.56
C PRO A 95 -9.64 18.92 2.73
N LYS A 96 -10.30 19.87 2.08
CA LYS A 96 -9.59 21.03 1.50
C LYS A 96 -8.89 21.80 2.61
N ARG A 97 -7.63 22.17 2.39
CA ARG A 97 -6.84 22.98 3.34
C ARG A 97 -7.48 24.33 3.63
N SER A 98 -8.05 24.98 2.62
CA SER A 98 -8.70 26.27 2.79
C SER A 98 -10.14 26.08 3.29
N VAL A 99 -10.44 26.74 4.41
CA VAL A 99 -11.78 26.80 5.00
C VAL A 99 -12.14 28.27 5.24
N SER A 100 -13.40 28.63 5.00
CA SER A 100 -13.87 30.03 5.08
C SER A 100 -14.69 30.25 6.35
N GLY A 101 -14.62 31.47 6.90
CA GLY A 101 -15.52 31.91 7.96
C GLY A 101 -15.10 31.53 9.39
N LEU A 102 -13.91 30.94 9.57
CA LEU A 102 -13.29 30.77 10.88
C LEU A 102 -12.73 32.09 11.40
N SER A 103 -12.72 32.25 12.72
CA SER A 103 -11.93 33.30 13.38
C SER A 103 -10.43 33.08 13.13
N PRO A 104 -9.58 34.11 13.30
CA PRO A 104 -8.13 33.94 13.17
C PRO A 104 -7.56 32.84 14.08
N ARG A 105 -8.07 32.73 15.32
CA ARG A 105 -7.62 31.73 16.29
C ARG A 105 -8.04 30.32 15.87
N ALA A 106 -9.28 30.15 15.44
CA ALA A 106 -9.78 28.89 14.90
C ALA A 106 -9.05 28.47 13.62
N LEU A 107 -8.67 29.42 12.77
CA LEU A 107 -7.92 29.14 11.54
C LEU A 107 -6.49 28.64 11.83
N ILE A 108 -5.82 29.20 12.85
CA ILE A 108 -4.52 28.71 13.32
C ILE A 108 -4.63 27.27 13.78
N GLU A 109 -5.64 26.96 14.59
CA GLU A 109 -5.90 25.60 15.06
C GLU A 109 -6.20 24.64 13.91
N TRP A 110 -7.00 25.06 12.93
CA TRP A 110 -7.26 24.28 11.73
C TRP A 110 -5.97 23.93 10.97
N TYR A 111 -5.06 24.90 10.78
CA TYR A 111 -3.79 24.64 10.11
C TYR A 111 -2.86 23.74 10.93
N ARG A 112 -2.84 23.90 12.25
CA ARG A 112 -2.09 23.00 13.16
C ARG A 112 -2.59 21.56 13.02
N PHE A 113 -3.91 21.36 13.14
CA PHE A 113 -4.55 20.06 12.94
C PHE A 113 -4.22 19.47 11.57
N TYR A 114 -4.43 20.23 10.49
CA TYR A 114 -4.18 19.78 9.11
C TYR A 114 -2.71 19.36 8.90
N ALA A 115 -1.76 20.13 9.42
CA ALA A 115 -0.34 19.81 9.34
C ALA A 115 0.00 18.52 10.11
N CYS A 116 -0.53 18.36 11.34
CA CYS A 116 -0.37 17.14 12.12
C CYS A 116 -0.94 15.91 11.40
N CYS A 117 -2.13 16.04 10.78
CA CYS A 117 -2.69 14.96 9.97
C CYS A 117 -1.79 14.61 8.79
N LEU A 118 -1.28 15.58 8.03
CA LEU A 118 -0.36 15.29 6.92
C LEU A 118 0.90 14.54 7.37
N VAL A 119 1.46 14.87 8.54
CA VAL A 119 2.61 14.15 9.11
C VAL A 119 2.22 12.72 9.47
N HIS A 120 1.04 12.51 10.06
CA HIS A 120 0.51 11.16 10.34
C HIS A 120 0.33 10.34 9.06
N GLU A 121 -0.28 10.92 8.02
CA GLU A 121 -0.44 10.25 6.72
C GLU A 121 0.91 9.93 6.07
N ALA A 122 1.91 10.80 6.18
CA ALA A 122 3.26 10.52 5.69
C ALA A 122 3.91 9.30 6.38
N GLU A 123 3.58 9.04 7.65
CA GLU A 123 4.04 7.85 8.35
C GLU A 123 3.39 6.57 7.81
N HIS A 124 2.11 6.61 7.41
CA HIS A 124 1.48 5.50 6.68
C HIS A 124 2.23 5.19 5.39
N VAL A 125 2.56 6.20 4.59
CA VAL A 125 3.31 6.02 3.34
C VAL A 125 4.68 5.39 3.60
N SER A 126 5.40 5.90 4.60
CA SER A 126 6.72 5.38 4.99
C SER A 126 6.66 3.91 5.43
N LYS A 127 5.64 3.53 6.21
CA LYS A 127 5.44 2.15 6.66
C LYS A 127 5.01 1.23 5.51
N ALA A 128 4.12 1.68 4.64
CA ALA A 128 3.71 0.94 3.45
C ALA A 128 4.91 0.68 2.52
N LYS A 129 5.77 1.69 2.30
CA LYS A 129 7.03 1.51 1.55
C LYS A 129 7.90 0.42 2.18
N LYS A 130 8.13 0.46 3.48
CA LYS A 130 8.94 -0.56 4.19
C LYS A 130 8.34 -1.95 4.08
N GLU A 131 7.02 -2.08 4.12
CA GLU A 131 6.35 -3.37 3.94
C GLU A 131 6.49 -3.88 2.50
N CYS A 132 6.32 -3.00 1.50
CA CYS A 132 6.56 -3.33 0.09
C CYS A 132 8.02 -3.73 -0.19
N GLU A 133 9.00 -3.15 0.52
CA GLU A 133 10.40 -3.54 0.44
C GLU A 133 10.64 -4.96 1.00
N LYS A 134 9.87 -5.40 2.00
CA LYS A 134 9.88 -6.80 2.48
C LYS A 134 9.25 -7.73 1.46
N ILE A 135 8.09 -7.36 0.94
CA ILE A 135 7.41 -8.11 -0.14
C ILE A 135 8.36 -8.30 -1.33
N ALA A 136 9.04 -7.24 -1.77
CA ALA A 136 10.03 -7.35 -2.85
C ALA A 136 11.13 -8.38 -2.55
N LYS A 137 11.61 -8.45 -1.29
CA LYS A 137 12.61 -9.44 -0.88
C LYS A 137 12.04 -10.87 -0.84
N GLU A 138 10.79 -11.03 -0.45
CA GLU A 138 10.09 -12.33 -0.46
C GLU A 138 9.89 -12.82 -1.89
N LEU A 139 9.40 -11.96 -2.79
CA LEU A 139 9.22 -12.29 -4.21
C LEU A 139 10.53 -12.70 -4.90
N ASN A 140 11.68 -12.10 -4.52
CA ASN A 140 12.99 -12.51 -5.03
C ASN A 140 13.38 -13.96 -4.66
N LYS A 141 12.81 -14.50 -3.59
CA LYS A 141 13.09 -15.86 -3.11
C LYS A 141 12.16 -16.90 -3.74
N LEU A 142 11.02 -16.47 -4.28
CA LEU A 142 10.06 -17.37 -4.91
C LEU A 142 10.68 -18.08 -6.11
N LYS A 143 10.24 -19.31 -6.30
CA LYS A 143 10.62 -20.20 -7.39
C LYS A 143 9.36 -20.79 -7.99
N GLY A 144 9.40 -21.04 -9.29
CA GLY A 144 8.43 -21.90 -9.96
C GLY A 144 9.13 -23.15 -10.48
N THR A 145 8.38 -24.22 -10.62
CA THR A 145 8.90 -25.51 -11.08
C THR A 145 8.09 -26.02 -12.27
N GLY A 146 8.77 -26.66 -13.21
CA GLY A 146 8.15 -27.27 -14.38
C GLY A 146 8.82 -28.59 -14.72
N LEU A 147 8.03 -29.53 -15.21
CA LEU A 147 8.46 -30.87 -15.60
C LEU A 147 7.87 -31.19 -16.97
N ALA A 148 8.71 -31.44 -17.96
CA ALA A 148 8.27 -31.76 -19.32
C ALA A 148 9.30 -32.62 -20.07
N ASP A 149 8.90 -33.22 -21.18
CA ASP A 149 9.74 -34.02 -22.06
C ASP A 149 10.87 -33.21 -22.73
N THR A 150 10.73 -31.89 -22.86
CA THR A 150 11.78 -30.99 -23.34
C THR A 150 12.18 -29.94 -22.30
N GLU A 151 13.46 -29.52 -22.33
CA GLU A 151 13.96 -28.44 -21.46
C GLU A 151 13.20 -27.12 -21.66
N ALA A 152 12.83 -26.81 -22.91
CA ALA A 152 12.13 -25.57 -23.25
C ALA A 152 10.72 -25.54 -22.66
N ASP A 153 9.98 -26.65 -22.75
CA ASP A 153 8.64 -26.75 -22.20
C ASP A 153 8.67 -26.79 -20.66
N ALA A 154 9.64 -27.47 -20.07
CA ALA A 154 9.84 -27.49 -18.63
C ALA A 154 10.15 -26.08 -18.09
N LEU A 155 10.98 -25.30 -18.79
CA LEU A 155 11.25 -23.91 -18.43
C LEU A 155 9.98 -23.05 -18.56
N LYS A 156 9.21 -23.19 -19.64
CA LYS A 156 7.96 -22.44 -19.82
C LYS A 156 6.98 -22.73 -18.68
N MET A 157 6.77 -23.99 -18.34
CA MET A 157 5.93 -24.39 -17.20
C MET A 157 6.45 -23.82 -15.88
N ALA A 158 7.76 -23.84 -15.65
CA ALA A 158 8.35 -23.25 -14.45
C ALA A 158 8.15 -21.73 -14.36
N GLN A 159 8.18 -21.02 -15.49
CA GLN A 159 7.90 -19.59 -15.56
C GLN A 159 6.42 -19.29 -15.27
N GLU A 160 5.51 -20.04 -15.87
CA GLU A 160 4.06 -19.91 -15.63
C GLU A 160 3.70 -20.22 -14.18
N ASP A 161 4.28 -21.27 -13.60
CA ASP A 161 4.13 -21.60 -12.20
C ASP A 161 4.66 -20.49 -11.27
N LEU A 162 5.84 -19.93 -11.57
CA LEU A 162 6.38 -18.81 -10.81
C LEU A 162 5.46 -17.58 -10.86
N MET A 163 4.92 -17.26 -12.04
CA MET A 163 3.96 -16.15 -12.19
C MET A 163 2.70 -16.38 -11.35
N ARG A 164 2.18 -17.62 -11.35
CA ARG A 164 1.03 -18.02 -10.51
C ARG A 164 1.35 -17.86 -9.02
N VAL A 165 2.48 -18.35 -8.56
CA VAL A 165 2.92 -18.24 -7.15
C VAL A 165 3.07 -16.77 -6.74
N ILE A 166 3.65 -15.92 -7.58
CA ILE A 166 3.75 -14.48 -7.33
C ILE A 166 2.36 -13.83 -7.24
N ASN A 167 1.43 -14.16 -8.13
CA ASN A 167 0.09 -13.58 -8.13
C ASN A 167 -0.70 -13.95 -6.85
N ILE A 168 -0.55 -15.19 -6.36
CA ILE A 168 -1.13 -15.62 -5.09
C ILE A 168 -0.52 -14.83 -3.93
N HIS A 169 0.81 -14.73 -3.89
CA HIS A 169 1.54 -13.99 -2.84
C HIS A 169 1.11 -12.52 -2.76
N ILE A 170 0.94 -11.85 -3.91
CA ILE A 170 0.48 -10.45 -3.98
C ILE A 170 -0.97 -10.29 -3.51
N PHE A 171 -1.81 -11.31 -3.67
CA PHE A 171 -3.19 -11.26 -3.17
C PHE A 171 -3.21 -11.20 -1.64
N ASP A 172 -2.41 -12.03 -0.98
CA ASP A 172 -2.24 -12.02 0.49
C ASP A 172 -1.60 -10.71 0.99
N ASP A 173 -0.76 -10.07 0.17
CA ASP A 173 -0.11 -8.81 0.53
C ASP A 173 -1.06 -7.63 0.66
N ARG A 174 -2.22 -7.64 -0.02
CA ARG A 174 -3.25 -6.59 0.15
C ARG A 174 -3.76 -6.56 1.58
N ASP A 175 -3.95 -7.72 2.19
CA ASP A 175 -4.35 -7.83 3.59
C ASP A 175 -3.23 -7.38 4.54
N ARG A 176 -1.96 -7.64 4.18
CA ARG A 176 -0.80 -7.18 4.96
C ARG A 176 -0.69 -5.66 5.01
N LEU A 177 -0.91 -4.98 3.89
CA LEU A 177 -0.89 -3.51 3.85
C LEU A 177 -2.03 -2.94 4.70
N ASN A 178 -3.25 -3.45 4.54
CA ASN A 178 -4.40 -3.01 5.34
C ASN A 178 -4.18 -3.25 6.85
N GLU A 179 -3.71 -4.42 7.24
CA GLU A 179 -3.42 -4.75 8.64
C GLU A 179 -2.28 -3.88 9.20
N MET A 180 -1.30 -3.49 8.36
CA MET A 180 -0.26 -2.54 8.75
C MET A 180 -0.86 -1.16 9.05
N HIS A 181 -1.73 -0.61 8.18
CA HIS A 181 -2.42 0.65 8.42
C HIS A 181 -3.20 0.58 9.74
N ARG A 182 -4.02 -0.46 9.91
CA ARG A 182 -4.82 -0.71 11.11
C ARG A 182 -3.99 -0.73 12.40
N LYS A 183 -2.87 -1.46 12.41
CA LYS A 183 -1.98 -1.53 13.58
C LYS A 183 -1.40 -0.16 13.91
N PHE A 184 -1.01 0.60 12.89
CA PHE A 184 -0.45 1.93 13.10
C PHE A 184 -1.49 2.91 13.64
N ASP A 185 -2.69 2.97 13.07
CA ASP A 185 -3.78 3.82 13.55
C ASP A 185 -4.20 3.47 14.96
N ARG A 186 -4.30 2.16 15.28
CA ARG A 186 -4.60 1.72 16.65
C ARG A 186 -3.53 2.17 17.65
N SER A 187 -2.25 2.15 17.27
CA SER A 187 -1.14 2.51 18.17
C SER A 187 -0.99 4.03 18.36
N SER A 188 -1.25 4.80 17.30
CA SER A 188 -1.12 6.26 17.26
C SER A 188 -2.41 6.98 17.67
N HIS A 189 -3.52 6.25 17.73
CA HIS A 189 -4.89 6.77 17.79
C HIS A 189 -5.15 7.74 16.64
N HIS A 190 -4.98 7.31 15.39
CA HIS A 190 -5.15 8.18 14.22
C HIS A 190 -4.31 9.48 14.30
N GLY A 191 -3.11 9.37 14.90
CA GLY A 191 -2.22 10.51 15.12
C GLY A 191 -2.63 11.50 16.22
N GLU A 192 -3.70 11.24 16.98
CA GLU A 192 -4.18 12.10 18.08
C GLU A 192 -3.05 12.44 19.07
N LYS A 193 -2.20 11.45 19.39
CA LYS A 193 -1.02 11.61 20.27
C LYS A 193 0.02 12.60 19.74
N LYS A 194 -0.02 12.92 18.44
CA LYS A 194 0.87 13.88 17.76
C LYS A 194 0.12 15.14 17.31
N GLY A 195 -1.09 15.37 17.83
CA GLY A 195 -1.89 16.55 17.53
C GLY A 195 -2.81 16.42 16.32
N ALA A 196 -3.00 15.24 15.73
CA ALA A 196 -4.00 15.04 14.68
C ALA A 196 -5.45 14.97 15.23
N LEU A 197 -5.71 15.61 16.38
CA LEU A 197 -7.02 15.83 16.96
C LEU A 197 -7.37 17.31 16.79
N LEU A 198 -8.54 17.60 16.22
CA LEU A 198 -9.02 18.98 16.05
C LEU A 198 -9.57 19.49 17.39
N ASP A 199 -9.00 20.58 17.91
CA ASP A 199 -9.53 21.22 19.11
C ASP A 199 -10.79 22.03 18.78
N THR A 200 -11.96 21.47 19.04
CA THR A 200 -13.24 22.11 18.78
C THR A 200 -13.62 23.19 19.80
N SER A 201 -12.83 23.38 20.87
CA SER A 201 -13.09 24.42 21.88
C SER A 201 -12.59 25.80 21.47
N VAL A 202 -11.75 25.88 20.42
CA VAL A 202 -11.18 27.13 19.93
C VAL A 202 -12.20 27.89 19.06
N GLY A 203 -12.59 29.07 19.55
CA GLY A 203 -13.47 30.04 18.90
C GLY A 203 -12.74 31.28 18.41
#